data_AF-C7GM77-F1
#
_entry.id   AF-C7GM77-F1
#
_cell.length_a   1.000
_cell.length_b   1.000
_cell.length_c   1.000
_cell.angle_alpha   90.00
_cell.angle_beta   90.00
_cell.angle_gamma   90.00
#
_symmetry.space_group_name_H-M   'P 1'
#
loop_
_entity.id
_entity.type
_entity.pdbx_description
1 polymer ?
#
loop_
_entity_poly.entity_id
_entity_poly.type
_entity_poly.pdbx_seq_one_letter_code
_entity_poly.pdbx_strand_id
1 'polypeptide(L)'
;MSSLSTSDLASLDDTSKKEIATFLEGENSKQKVQMSIHQFTNICFKKCVESVNDSNLSSQEEQCLSNCVNRFLDTNIRIVNGLQNTR
;
A
#
# COMPACT_ATOMS: atom_id res chain seq x y z
N MET A 1 -16.01 7.67 3.39
CA MET A 1 -15.20 8.46 2.45
C MET A 1 -16.15 9.07 1.44
N SER A 2 -16.15 10.40 1.30
CA SER A 2 -17.00 11.13 0.37
C SER A 2 -16.60 10.77 -1.06
N SER A 3 -17.48 10.07 -1.78
CA SER A 3 -17.29 9.78 -3.20
C SER A 3 -17.69 11.00 -4.02
N LEU A 4 -16.74 11.58 -4.77
CA LEU A 4 -17.06 12.55 -5.83
C LEU A 4 -17.97 11.86 -6.86
N SER A 5 -19.13 12.44 -7.14
CA SER A 5 -20.02 11.88 -8.17
C SER A 5 -19.56 12.34 -9.56
N THR A 6 -19.83 11.54 -10.58
CA THR A 6 -19.52 11.89 -11.98
C THR A 6 -20.25 13.15 -12.44
N SER A 7 -21.38 13.47 -11.82
CA SER A 7 -22.13 14.70 -12.05
C SER A 7 -21.40 15.94 -11.51
N ASP A 8 -20.70 15.81 -10.38
CA ASP A 8 -19.91 16.90 -9.79
C ASP A 8 -18.68 17.21 -10.66
N LEU A 9 -18.14 16.22 -11.37
CA LEU A 9 -17.02 16.40 -12.29
C LEU A 9 -17.43 17.09 -13.61
N ALA A 10 -18.68 16.91 -14.03
CA ALA A 10 -19.21 17.43 -15.28
C ALA A 10 -19.54 18.93 -15.23
N SER A 11 -19.85 19.46 -14.04
CA SER A 11 -20.23 20.88 -13.83
C SER A 11 -19.03 21.83 -13.70
N LEU A 12 -17.81 21.30 -13.66
CA LEU A 12 -16.58 22.07 -13.45
C LEU A 12 -16.01 22.66 -14.74
N ASP A 13 -15.28 23.77 -14.60
CA ASP A 13 -14.47 24.33 -15.67
C ASP A 13 -13.22 23.47 -15.95
N ASP A 14 -12.59 23.69 -17.11
CA ASP A 14 -11.48 22.85 -17.57
C ASP A 14 -10.22 22.97 -16.69
N THR A 15 -10.02 24.13 -16.07
CA THR A 15 -8.93 24.36 -15.10
C THR A 15 -9.13 23.51 -13.85
N SER A 16 -10.32 23.56 -13.25
CA SER A 16 -10.67 22.79 -12.05
C SER A 16 -10.62 21.28 -12.31
N LYS A 17 -11.05 20.83 -13.50
CA LYS A 17 -10.93 19.41 -13.89
C LYS A 17 -9.48 18.94 -13.89
N LYS A 18 -8.55 19.75 -14.41
CA LYS A 18 -7.12 19.41 -14.45
C LYS A 18 -6.50 19.37 -13.05
N GLU A 19 -6.88 20.30 -12.19
CA GLU A 19 -6.43 20.33 -10.79
C GLU A 19 -6.94 19.11 -10.03
N ILE A 20 -8.23 18.78 -10.17
CA ILE A 20 -8.83 17.61 -9.53
C ILE A 20 -8.23 16.31 -10.05
N ALA A 21 -7.96 16.19 -11.36
CA ALA A 21 -7.29 15.02 -11.90
C ALA A 21 -5.90 14.81 -11.24
N THR A 22 -5.12 15.89 -11.12
CA THR A 22 -3.81 15.87 -10.47
C THR A 22 -3.94 15.50 -8.98
N PHE A 23 -4.91 16.07 -8.28
CA PHE A 23 -5.20 15.75 -6.88
C PHE A 23 -5.59 14.28 -6.70
N LEU A 24 -6.51 13.77 -7.54
CA LEU A 24 -6.97 12.39 -7.52
C LEU A 24 -5.83 11.40 -7.78
N GLU A 25 -4.92 11.69 -8.71
CA GLU A 25 -3.74 10.87 -8.93
C GLU A 25 -2.87 10.78 -7.66
N GLY A 26 -2.66 11.92 -6.99
CA GLY A 26 -1.95 11.98 -5.71
C GLY A 26 -2.63 11.16 -4.62
N GLU A 27 -3.94 11.32 -4.44
CA GLU A 27 -4.71 10.58 -3.43
C GLU A 27 -4.78 9.07 -3.73
N ASN A 28 -4.93 8.68 -5.01
CA ASN A 28 -4.88 7.29 -5.41
C ASN A 28 -3.51 6.66 -5.12
N SER A 29 -2.41 7.39 -5.34
CA SER A 29 -1.07 6.94 -4.99
C SER A 29 -0.93 6.69 -3.49
N LYS A 30 -1.38 7.65 -2.67
CA LYS A 30 -1.41 7.51 -1.20
C LYS A 30 -2.25 6.31 -0.76
N GLN A 31 -3.44 6.12 -1.35
CA GLN A 31 -4.32 5.00 -1.04
C GLN A 31 -3.65 3.66 -1.35
N LYS A 32 -2.94 3.52 -2.48
CA LYS A 32 -2.19 2.31 -2.81
C LYS A 32 -1.11 1.99 -1.78
N VAL A 33 -0.39 3.00 -1.29
CA VAL A 33 0.59 2.83 -0.21
C VAL A 33 -0.09 2.40 1.09
N GLN A 34 -1.19 3.03 1.47
CA GLN A 34 -1.96 2.65 2.66
C GLN A 34 -2.47 1.21 2.61
N MET A 35 -3.02 0.78 1.47
CA MET A 35 -3.44 -0.60 1.27
C MET A 35 -2.28 -1.59 1.41
N SER A 36 -1.11 -1.25 0.84
CA SER A 36 0.10 -2.06 0.98
C SER A 36 0.55 -2.15 2.44
N ILE A 37 0.52 -1.04 3.19
CA ILE A 37 0.83 -1.03 4.63
C ILE A 37 -0.10 -1.97 5.38
N HIS A 38 -1.42 -1.85 5.20
CA HIS A 38 -2.38 -2.74 5.85
C HIS A 38 -2.16 -4.22 5.52
N GLN A 39 -1.86 -4.52 4.26
CA GLN A 39 -1.55 -5.87 3.81
C GLN A 39 -0.29 -6.41 4.51
N PHE A 40 0.80 -5.64 4.51
CA PHE A 40 2.06 -6.04 5.15
C PHE A 40 1.91 -6.19 6.65
N THR A 41 1.22 -5.27 7.32
CA THR A 41 0.92 -5.37 8.74
C THR A 41 0.16 -6.66 9.04
N ASN A 42 -0.91 -6.96 8.31
CA ASN A 42 -1.71 -8.18 8.53
C ASN A 42 -0.88 -9.47 8.33
N ILE A 43 -0.05 -9.52 7.29
CA ILE A 43 0.76 -10.71 6.99
C ILE A 43 1.91 -10.85 7.99
N CYS A 44 2.69 -9.80 8.18
CA CYS A 44 3.93 -9.85 8.94
C CYS A 44 3.68 -9.89 10.44
N PHE A 45 2.63 -9.23 10.95
CA PHE A 45 2.26 -9.34 12.36
C PHE A 45 1.94 -10.80 12.71
N LYS A 46 1.10 -11.48 11.93
CA LYS A 46 0.76 -12.90 12.15
C LYS A 46 1.96 -13.86 12.06
N LYS A 47 3.01 -13.46 11.34
CA LYS A 47 4.22 -14.29 11.14
C LYS A 47 5.29 -14.04 12.20
N CYS A 48 5.37 -12.84 12.72
CA CYS A 48 6.49 -12.39 13.56
C CYS A 48 6.11 -12.16 15.02
N VAL A 49 4.83 -11.90 15.31
CA VAL A 49 4.33 -11.61 16.66
C VAL A 49 3.45 -12.78 17.10
N GLU A 50 4.03 -13.71 17.86
CA GLU A 50 3.32 -14.91 18.35
C GLU A 50 2.39 -14.59 19.53
N SER A 51 2.82 -13.66 20.40
CA SER A 51 2.09 -13.24 21.59
C SER A 51 2.45 -11.80 21.94
N VAL A 52 1.46 -10.99 22.32
CA VAL A 52 1.67 -9.59 22.72
C VAL A 52 1.86 -9.53 24.23
N ASN A 53 3.11 -9.54 24.68
CA ASN A 53 3.48 -9.56 26.10
C ASN A 53 3.91 -8.19 26.65
N ASP A 54 4.29 -7.26 25.77
CA ASP A 54 4.71 -5.88 26.09
C ASP A 54 3.99 -4.91 25.14
N SER A 55 3.97 -3.62 25.47
CA SER A 55 3.48 -2.57 24.57
C SER A 55 4.46 -2.25 23.43
N ASN A 56 5.72 -2.66 23.57
CA ASN A 56 6.76 -2.48 22.57
C ASN A 56 7.11 -3.80 21.88
N LEU A 57 7.62 -3.68 20.66
CA LEU A 57 8.20 -4.82 19.95
C LEU A 57 9.54 -5.19 20.59
N SER A 58 9.77 -6.49 20.76
CA SER A 58 11.10 -7.00 21.07
C SER A 58 12.03 -6.83 19.87
N SER A 59 13.35 -6.79 20.11
CA SER A 59 14.36 -6.73 19.04
C SER A 59 14.20 -7.85 18.00
N GLN A 60 13.76 -9.04 18.43
CA GLN A 60 13.52 -10.17 17.53
C GLN A 60 12.29 -9.93 16.62
N GLU A 61 11.21 -9.38 17.17
CA GLU A 61 10.01 -9.02 16.40
C GLU A 61 10.31 -7.91 15.39
N GLU A 62 11.02 -6.85 15.79
CA GLU A 62 11.43 -5.76 14.90
C GLU A 62 12.25 -6.28 13.71
N GLN A 63 13.25 -7.13 14.00
CA GLN A 63 14.09 -7.74 12.97
C GLN A 63 13.27 -8.67 12.05
N CYS A 64 12.35 -9.46 12.61
CA CYS A 64 11.47 -10.33 11.84
C CYS A 64 10.54 -9.53 10.92
N LEU A 65 9.91 -8.46 11.43
CA LEU A 65 8.99 -7.61 10.67
C LEU A 65 9.69 -6.94 9.49
N SER A 66 10.88 -6.37 9.72
CA SER A 66 11.72 -5.80 8.65
C SER A 66 12.07 -6.84 7.58
N ASN A 67 12.50 -8.03 8.00
CA ASN A 67 12.79 -9.12 7.08
C ASN A 67 11.56 -9.59 6.32
N CYS A 68 10.40 -9.70 6.97
CA CYS A 68 9.15 -10.14 6.37
C CYS A 68 8.74 -9.24 5.20
N VAL A 69 8.73 -7.92 5.41
CA VAL A 69 8.40 -6.95 4.34
C VAL A 69 9.40 -7.04 3.20
N ASN A 70 10.71 -7.03 3.50
CA ASN A 70 11.75 -7.13 2.48
C ASN A 70 11.65 -8.42 1.65
N ARG A 71 11.41 -9.58 2.29
CA ARG A 71 11.24 -10.86 1.59
C ARG A 71 9.98 -10.87 0.73
N PHE A 72 8.89 -10.25 1.19
CA PHE A 72 7.66 -10.14 0.41
C PHE A 72 7.90 -9.33 -0.87
N LEU A 73 8.54 -8.16 -0.76
CA LEU A 73 8.85 -7.31 -1.90
C LEU A 73 9.78 -8.00 -2.90
N ASP A 74 10.86 -8.61 -2.43
CA ASP A 74 11.79 -9.37 -3.28
C ASP A 74 11.08 -10.48 -4.07
N THR A 75 10.19 -11.21 -3.40
CA THR A 75 9.42 -12.29 -4.01
C THR A 75 8.47 -11.75 -5.08
N ASN A 76 7.77 -10.64 -4.80
CA ASN A 76 6.89 -10.01 -5.77
C ASN A 76 7.66 -9.54 -7.01
N ILE A 77 8.80 -8.87 -6.83
CA ILE A 77 9.67 -8.43 -7.93
C ILE A 77 10.12 -9.65 -8.76
N ARG A 78 10.55 -10.73 -8.09
CA ARG A 78 10.98 -11.96 -8.76
C ARG A 78 9.88 -12.60 -9.61
N ILE A 79 8.65 -12.62 -9.10
CA ILE A 79 7.46 -13.14 -9.80
C ILE A 79 7.15 -12.26 -11.01
N VAL A 80 7.06 -10.94 -10.83
CA VAL A 80 6.75 -9.99 -11.91
C VAL A 80 7.80 -10.09 -13.02
N ASN A 81 9.09 -10.10 -12.68
CA ASN A 81 10.17 -10.27 -13.65
C ASN A 81 10.05 -11.61 -14.38
N GLY A 82 9.69 -12.68 -13.68
CA GLY A 82 9.44 -13.99 -14.29
C GLY A 82 8.31 -13.94 -15.33
N LEU A 83 7.19 -13.30 -15.00
CA LEU A 83 6.06 -13.13 -15.90
C LEU A 83 6.39 -12.25 -17.12
N GLN A 84 7.18 -11.20 -16.93
CA GLN A 84 7.65 -10.34 -18.04
C GLN A 84 8.56 -11.10 -19.00
N ASN A 85 9.44 -11.96 -18.47
CA ASN A 85 10.38 -12.78 -19.26
C ASN A 85 9.72 -14.00 -19.93
N THR A 86 8.45 -14.29 -19.64
CA THR A 86 7.68 -15.38 -20.27
C THR A 86 6.93 -14.92 -21.54
N ARG A 87 7.23 -13.70 -22.04
CA ARG A 87 6.74 -13.19 -23.32
C ARG A 87 7.77 -13.39 -24.43
#